data_AF-W1X7T3-F1
#
_entry.id   AF-W1X7T3-F1
#
_cell.length_a   1.000
_cell.length_b   1.000
_cell.length_c   1.000
_cell.angle_alpha   90.00
_cell.angle_beta   90.00
_cell.angle_gamma   90.00
#
_symmetry.space_group_name_H-M   'P 1'
#
loop_
_entity.id
_entity.type
_entity.pdbx_description
1 polymer ?
#
loop_
_entity_poly.entity_id
_entity_poly.type
_entity_poly.pdbx_seq_one_letter_code
_entity_poly.pdbx_strand_id
1 'polypeptide(L)'
;HAKLEPKYQEALWKKRFKLKNFHDEVINIFNKQEYGDVILPAQPQLQADMNGMHFMVPKTAADLMTYGKRLKNCVGSYRDRVIQGQAAIVVVTDFGDLVL
;
A
#
# COMPACT_ATOMS: atom_id res chain seq x y z
N HIS A 1 -3.33 23.27 -1.61
CA HIS A 1 -4.40 22.30 -1.32
C HIS A 1 -4.50 21.31 -2.46
N ALA A 2 -4.03 20.08 -2.27
CA ALA A 2 -4.24 19.02 -3.26
C ALA A 2 -5.71 18.61 -3.24
N LYS A 3 -6.34 18.59 -4.42
CA LYS A 3 -7.73 18.15 -4.60
C LYS A 3 -7.71 16.78 -5.27
N LEU A 4 -8.72 15.96 -4.99
CA LEU A 4 -8.95 14.74 -5.77
C LEU A 4 -9.26 15.13 -7.22
N GLU A 5 -8.67 14.44 -8.19
CA GLU A 5 -9.02 14.56 -9.60
C GLU A 5 -10.43 14.02 -9.85
N PRO A 6 -11.12 14.49 -10.90
CA PRO A 6 -12.51 14.09 -11.19
C PRO A 6 -12.73 12.57 -11.22
N LYS A 7 -11.78 11.81 -11.79
CA LYS A 7 -11.86 10.33 -11.86
C LYS A 7 -11.92 9.67 -10.47
N TYR A 8 -11.19 10.23 -9.50
CA TYR A 8 -11.12 9.73 -8.13
C TYR A 8 -12.28 10.21 -7.26
N GLN A 9 -12.79 11.42 -7.52
CA GLN A 9 -14.03 11.89 -6.92
C GLN A 9 -15.22 11.01 -7.32
N GLU A 10 -15.31 10.66 -8.60
CA GLU A 10 -16.37 9.79 -9.10
C GLU A 10 -16.29 8.39 -8.48
N ALA A 11 -15.08 7.86 -8.30
CA ALA A 11 -14.84 6.59 -7.60
C ALA A 11 -15.29 6.65 -6.12
N LEU A 12 -15.06 7.78 -5.44
CA LEU A 12 -15.56 8.01 -4.08
C LEU A 12 -17.08 8.05 -4.05
N TRP A 13 -17.71 8.80 -4.97
CA TRP A 13 -19.16 8.97 -5.01
C TRP A 13 -19.93 7.70 -5.39
N LYS A 14 -19.35 6.82 -6.20
CA LYS A 14 -19.95 5.53 -6.58
C LYS A 14 -19.90 4.50 -5.46
N LYS A 15 -19.06 4.69 -4.44
CA LYS A 15 -18.84 3.69 -3.38
C LYS A 15 -19.80 3.93 -2.21
N ARG A 16 -20.52 2.89 -1.78
CA ARG A 16 -21.27 2.93 -0.51
C ARG A 16 -20.34 2.56 0.65
N PHE A 17 -20.23 3.44 1.63
CA PHE A 17 -19.47 3.21 2.86
C PHE A 17 -20.25 3.73 4.07
N LYS A 18 -19.94 3.19 5.26
CA LYS A 18 -20.42 3.74 6.52
C LYS A 18 -19.69 5.07 6.78
N LEU A 19 -20.38 6.08 7.29
CA LEU A 19 -19.80 7.41 7.55
C LEU A 19 -18.51 7.34 8.39
N LYS A 20 -18.45 6.43 9.37
CA LYS A 20 -17.26 6.21 10.20
C LYS A 20 -16.00 5.79 9.44
N ASN A 21 -16.15 5.26 8.23
CA ASN A 21 -15.04 4.84 7.35
C ASN A 21 -14.74 5.89 6.27
N PHE A 22 -15.43 7.03 6.25
CA PHE A 22 -15.30 8.01 5.18
C PHE A 22 -13.88 8.57 5.08
N HIS A 23 -13.29 8.99 6.20
CA HIS A 23 -11.91 9.50 6.26
C HIS A 23 -10.94 8.50 5.61
N ASP A 24 -11.01 7.26 6.05
CA ASP A 24 -10.15 6.18 5.58
C ASP A 24 -10.26 5.95 4.08
N GLU A 25 -11.47 6.09 3.54
CA GLU A 25 -11.73 5.87 2.13
C GLU A 25 -11.32 7.03 1.25
N VAL A 26 -11.49 8.26 1.73
CA VAL A 26 -10.92 9.45 1.09
C VAL A 26 -9.40 9.36 1.05
N ILE A 27 -8.76 8.97 2.16
CA ILE A 27 -7.30 8.82 2.22
C ILE A 27 -6.80 7.69 1.30
N ASN A 28 -7.49 6.56 1.23
CA ASN A 28 -7.14 5.48 0.30
C ASN A 28 -7.19 5.94 -1.16
N ILE A 29 -8.25 6.66 -1.53
CA ILE A 29 -8.41 7.19 -2.89
C ILE A 29 -7.38 8.27 -3.19
N PHE A 30 -7.11 9.16 -2.24
CA PHE A 30 -6.07 10.17 -2.35
C PHE A 30 -4.68 9.55 -2.52
N ASN A 31 -4.33 8.57 -1.70
CA ASN A 31 -3.05 7.86 -1.84
C ASN A 31 -2.94 7.13 -3.19
N LYS A 32 -4.05 6.59 -3.70
CA LYS A 32 -4.07 5.99 -5.04
C LYS A 32 -3.88 7.03 -6.14
N GLN A 33 -4.42 8.23 -5.99
CA GLN A 33 -4.14 9.34 -6.90
C GLN A 33 -2.67 9.72 -6.90
N GLU A 34 -2.12 9.97 -5.71
CA GLU A 34 -0.77 10.48 -5.59
C GLU A 34 0.29 9.42 -5.92
N TYR A 35 -0.01 8.14 -5.64
CA TYR A 35 1.01 7.09 -5.62
C TYR A 35 0.59 5.77 -6.31
N GLY A 36 -0.62 5.68 -6.84
CA GLY A 36 -1.16 4.44 -7.44
C GLY A 36 -0.38 3.95 -8.65
N ASP A 37 0.25 4.86 -9.38
CA ASP A 37 1.05 4.55 -10.58
C ASP A 37 2.56 4.45 -10.28
N VAL A 38 2.98 4.63 -9.01
CA VAL A 38 4.40 4.53 -8.62
C VAL A 38 4.76 3.05 -8.44
N ILE A 39 5.41 2.51 -9.47
CA ILE A 39 6.04 1.19 -9.43
C ILE A 39 7.29 1.28 -8.54
N LEU A 40 7.38 0.39 -7.55
CA LEU A 40 8.54 0.28 -6.68
C LEU A 40 9.66 -0.51 -7.37
N PRO A 41 10.93 -0.25 -7.04
CA PRO A 41 12.06 -1.02 -7.58
C PRO A 41 11.88 -2.53 -7.37
N ALA A 42 12.04 -3.30 -8.45
CA ALA A 42 11.91 -4.75 -8.38
C ALA A 42 13.10 -5.38 -7.63
N GLN A 43 12.81 -6.21 -6.63
CA GLN A 43 13.80 -6.98 -5.87
C GLN A 43 13.39 -8.45 -5.83
N PRO A 44 13.43 -9.17 -6.97
CA PRO A 44 12.96 -10.55 -7.06
C PRO A 44 13.69 -11.50 -6.11
N GLN A 45 14.94 -11.21 -5.77
CA GLN A 45 15.74 -11.98 -4.81
C GLN A 45 15.18 -11.99 -3.38
N LEU A 46 14.26 -11.07 -3.07
CA LEU A 46 13.57 -11.00 -1.77
C LEU A 46 12.20 -11.69 -1.78
N GLN A 47 11.77 -12.21 -2.93
CA GLN A 47 10.55 -13.03 -3.03
C GLN A 47 10.93 -14.49 -2.83
N ALA A 48 10.36 -15.14 -1.82
CA ALA A 48 10.70 -16.51 -1.48
C ALA A 48 9.56 -17.20 -0.73
N ASP A 49 9.49 -18.52 -0.85
CA ASP A 49 8.65 -19.37 0.00
C ASP A 49 9.56 -20.25 0.85
N MET A 50 9.55 -20.06 2.17
CA MET A 50 10.48 -20.75 3.08
C MET A 50 9.78 -21.08 4.39
N ASN A 51 9.86 -22.35 4.82
CA ASN A 51 9.33 -22.80 6.12
C ASN A 51 7.85 -22.43 6.36
N GLY A 52 7.01 -22.46 5.32
CA GLY A 52 5.59 -22.09 5.41
C GLY A 52 5.32 -20.59 5.46
N MET A 53 6.33 -19.75 5.25
CA MET A 53 6.22 -18.30 5.11
C MET A 53 6.38 -17.89 3.64
N HIS A 54 5.50 -17.01 3.18
CA HIS A 54 5.55 -16.39 1.86
C HIS A 54 6.07 -14.96 1.98
N PHE A 55 7.25 -14.70 1.41
CA PHE A 55 7.89 -13.40 1.38
C PHE A 55 7.56 -12.69 0.06
N MET A 56 6.96 -11.51 0.14
CA MET A 56 6.56 -10.73 -1.04
C MET A 56 7.03 -9.28 -0.94
N VAL A 57 7.49 -8.74 -2.06
CA VAL A 57 7.84 -7.31 -2.17
C VAL A 57 6.64 -6.59 -2.78
N PRO A 58 6.11 -5.52 -2.16
CA PRO A 58 5.05 -4.72 -2.75
C PRO A 58 5.47 -4.16 -4.11
N LYS A 59 4.60 -4.28 -5.12
CA LYS A 59 4.91 -3.83 -6.48
C LYS A 59 4.71 -2.34 -6.67
N THR A 60 3.75 -1.78 -5.94
CA THR A 60 3.41 -0.36 -6.01
C THR A 60 3.48 0.31 -4.64
N ALA A 61 3.69 1.63 -4.63
CA ALA A 61 3.61 2.40 -3.39
C ALA A 61 2.20 2.28 -2.74
N ALA A 62 1.15 2.15 -3.54
CA ALA A 62 -0.22 1.91 -3.05
C ALA A 62 -0.36 0.55 -2.32
N ASP A 63 0.26 -0.51 -2.85
CA ASP A 63 0.29 -1.83 -2.18
C ASP A 63 1.00 -1.71 -0.83
N LEU A 64 2.16 -1.06 -0.81
CA LEU A 64 2.94 -0.84 0.41
C LEU A 64 2.10 -0.13 1.49
N MET A 65 1.43 0.97 1.14
CA MET A 65 0.56 1.70 2.07
C MET A 65 -0.62 0.85 2.57
N THR A 66 -1.18 0.00 1.70
CA THR A 66 -2.28 -0.92 2.04
C THR A 66 -1.83 -1.95 3.07
N TYR A 67 -0.66 -2.58 2.86
CA TYR A 67 -0.10 -3.54 3.81
C TYR A 67 0.22 -2.89 5.15
N GLY A 68 0.89 -1.72 5.13
CA GLY A 68 1.20 -0.98 6.35
C GLY A 68 -0.04 -0.66 7.19
N LYS A 69 -1.13 -0.21 6.54
CA LYS A 69 -2.40 0.05 7.23
C LYS A 69 -2.99 -1.21 7.85
N ARG A 70 -3.05 -2.31 7.09
CA ARG A 70 -3.61 -3.59 7.57
C ARG A 70 -2.86 -4.11 8.79
N LEU A 71 -1.55 -3.90 8.81
CA LEU A 71 -0.64 -4.40 9.86
C LEU A 71 -0.38 -3.38 10.96
N LYS A 72 -1.04 -2.21 10.89
CA LYS A 72 -0.86 -1.09 11.83
C LYS A 72 0.60 -0.63 11.93
N ASN A 73 1.35 -0.77 10.84
CA ASN A 73 2.74 -0.38 10.72
C ASN A 73 2.87 0.98 10.01
N CYS A 74 3.77 1.82 10.50
CA CYS A 74 4.04 3.15 9.97
C CYS A 74 4.96 3.11 8.73
N VAL A 75 4.55 2.43 7.67
CA VAL A 75 5.35 2.32 6.43
C VAL A 75 5.54 3.66 5.71
N GLY A 76 4.66 4.63 5.96
CA GLY A 76 4.72 5.97 5.35
C GLY A 76 6.04 6.70 5.59
N SER A 77 6.69 6.50 6.76
CA SER A 77 7.99 7.12 7.07
C SER A 77 9.17 6.53 6.28
N TYR A 78 9.00 5.33 5.71
CA TYR A 78 10.03 4.65 4.93
C TYR A 78 9.75 4.70 3.42
N ARG A 79 8.53 5.09 3.03
CA ARG A 79 8.05 5.11 1.64
C ARG A 79 9.03 5.76 0.67
N ASP A 80 9.50 6.97 0.96
CA ASP A 80 10.34 7.71 0.02
C ASP A 80 11.69 7.00 -0.20
N ARG A 81 12.23 6.36 0.85
CA ARG A 81 13.44 5.52 0.75
C ARG A 81 13.20 4.27 -0.09
N VAL A 82 12.02 3.67 -0.01
CA VAL A 82 11.65 2.50 -0.82
C VAL A 82 11.46 2.89 -2.29
N ILE A 83 10.78 4.01 -2.56
CA ILE A 83 10.61 4.55 -3.93
C ILE A 83 11.99 4.85 -4.55
N GLN A 84 12.93 5.40 -3.78
CA GLN A 84 14.29 5.70 -4.22
C GLN A 84 15.22 4.46 -4.29
N GLY A 85 14.74 3.27 -3.93
CA GLY A 85 15.55 2.04 -3.90
C GLY A 85 16.62 2.00 -2.80
N GLN A 86 16.56 2.90 -1.83
CA GLN A 86 17.48 2.96 -0.68
C GLN A 86 17.10 1.96 0.43
N ALA A 87 15.87 1.42 0.38
CA ALA A 87 15.38 0.43 1.30
C ALA A 87 14.42 -0.53 0.57
N ALA A 88 14.33 -1.75 1.09
CA ALA A 88 13.31 -2.73 0.70
C ALA A 88 12.34 -2.92 1.87
N ILE A 89 11.05 -3.06 1.57
CA ILE A 89 10.07 -3.59 2.54
C ILE A 89 9.57 -4.92 1.99
N VAL A 90 9.69 -5.95 2.81
CA VAL A 90 9.21 -7.30 2.50
C VAL A 90 8.03 -7.56 3.42
N VAL A 91 6.92 -7.97 2.82
CA VAL A 91 5.73 -8.42 3.54
C VAL A 91 5.81 -9.93 3.65
N VAL A 92 5.53 -10.47 4.82
CA VAL A 92 5.57 -11.90 5.10
C VAL A 92 4.15 -12.40 5.39
N THR A 93 3.77 -13.57 4.90
CA THR A 93 2.51 -14.21 5.30
C THR A 93 2.75 -15.64 5.70
N ASP A 94 2.24 -16.09 6.85
CA ASP A 94 2.08 -17.52 7.15
C ASP A 94 0.66 -17.97 6.75
N PHE A 95 0.29 -19.23 7.00
CA PHE A 95 -0.99 -19.85 6.62
C PHE A 95 -2.25 -19.09 7.12
N GLY A 96 -2.56 -17.94 6.53
CA GLY A 96 -3.75 -17.13 6.77
C GLY A 96 -3.48 -15.67 7.18
N ASP A 97 -2.33 -15.39 7.81
CA ASP A 97 -2.08 -14.09 8.43
C ASP A 97 -0.89 -13.33 7.82
N LEU A 98 -1.06 -12.01 7.72
CA LEU A 98 -0.08 -11.07 7.20
C LEU A 98 0.79 -10.56 8.37
N VAL A 99 2.10 -10.44 8.13
CA VAL A 99 3.12 -9.89 9.03
C VAL A 99 4.04 -8.98 8.21
N LEU A 100 4.43 -7.82 8.73
CA LEU A 100 5.29 -6.83 8.05
C LEU A 100 6.61 -6.68 8.80
#